data_AF-R0JKD4-F1
#
_entry.id   AF-R0JKD4-F1
#
_cell.length_a   1.000
_cell.length_b   1.000
_cell.length_c   1.000
_cell.angle_alpha   90.00
_cell.angle_beta   90.00
_cell.angle_gamma   90.00
#
_symmetry.space_group_name_H-M   'P 1'
#
loop_
_entity.id
_entity.type
_entity.pdbx_description
1 polymer ?
#
loop_
_entity_poly.entity_id
_entity_poly.type
_entity_poly.pdbx_seq_one_letter_code
_entity_poly.pdbx_strand_id
1 'polypeptide(L)' 'PCLCQAFCTTSKEDMNRNNIELKWVVQRNLSIKSGNFIEFDCKIGYVQDPASSPFRVQCMDGTLEYPRCK' A
#
# COMPACT_ATOMS: atom_id res chain seq x y z
N PRO A 1 -22.47 -1.05 20.94
CA PRO A 1 -21.68 -0.33 19.92
C PRO A 1 -20.94 -1.28 18.99
N CYS A 2 -21.35 -1.36 17.72
CA CYS A 2 -20.62 -2.11 16.70
C CYS A 2 -19.34 -1.34 16.35
N LEU A 3 -18.19 -1.83 16.81
CA LEU A 3 -16.88 -1.38 16.32
C LEU A 3 -16.73 -1.95 14.91
N CYS A 4 -17.18 -1.21 13.90
CA CYS A 4 -16.84 -1.53 12.51
C CYS A 4 -15.37 -1.19 12.32
N GLN A 5 -14.50 -2.14 12.65
CA GLN A 5 -13.08 -1.97 12.47
C GLN A 5 -12.82 -1.89 10.96
N ALA A 6 -12.49 -0.71 10.45
CA ALA A 6 -12.11 -0.58 9.06
C ALA A 6 -10.77 -1.29 8.81
N PHE A 7 -10.71 -2.02 7.70
CA PHE A 7 -9.50 -2.68 7.21
C PHE A 7 -9.22 -2.22 5.79
N CYS A 8 -7.96 -2.00 5.48
CA CYS A 8 -7.52 -1.81 4.12
C CYS A 8 -7.12 -3.15 3.51
N THR A 9 -7.33 -3.32 2.22
CA THR A 9 -6.86 -4.50 1.48
C THR A 9 -5.94 -4.04 0.37
N THR A 10 -4.75 -4.63 0.29
CA THR A 10 -3.82 -4.36 -0.80
C THR A 10 -4.25 -5.11 -2.05
N SER A 11 -4.36 -4.40 -3.17
CA SER A 11 -4.74 -4.96 -4.47
C SER A 11 -3.50 -5.11 -5.34
N LYS A 12 -3.27 -6.33 -5.84
CA LYS A 12 -2.16 -6.60 -6.77
C LYS A 12 -2.31 -5.81 -8.06
N GLU A 13 -3.54 -5.58 -8.52
CA GLU A 13 -3.78 -4.81 -9.73
C GLU A 13 -3.36 -3.35 -9.56
N ASP A 14 -3.73 -2.71 -8.45
CA ASP A 14 -3.33 -1.32 -8.16
C ASP A 14 -1.82 -1.19 -7.96
N MET A 15 -1.19 -2.15 -7.27
CA MET A 15 0.26 -2.21 -7.15
C MET A 15 0.94 -2.35 -8.52
N ASN A 16 0.40 -3.20 -9.41
CA ASN A 16 0.92 -3.37 -10.76
C ASN A 16 0.78 -2.08 -11.59
N ARG A 17 -0.38 -1.40 -11.52
CA ARG A 17 -0.63 -0.13 -12.24
C ARG A 17 0.33 0.98 -11.82
N ASN A 18 0.78 0.95 -10.56
CA ASN A 18 1.69 1.95 -10.01
C ASN A 18 3.16 1.51 -10.02
N ASN A 19 3.49 0.35 -10.60
CA ASN A 19 4.84 -0.22 -10.66
C ASN A 19 5.51 -0.43 -9.28
N ILE A 20 4.70 -0.77 -8.27
CA ILE A 20 5.14 -1.00 -6.89
C ILE A 20 4.88 -2.45 -6.47
N GLU A 21 5.52 -2.84 -5.37
CA GLU A 21 5.30 -4.09 -4.67
C GLU A 21 5.39 -3.89 -3.15
N LEU A 22 4.93 -4.88 -2.38
CA LEU A 22 5.09 -4.83 -0.92
C LEU A 22 6.55 -5.03 -0.57
N LYS A 23 7.11 -4.12 0.25
CA LYS A 23 8.49 -4.21 0.71
C LYS A 23 8.76 -5.50 1.48
N TRP A 24 7.76 -6.01 2.21
CA TRP A 24 7.86 -7.21 3.02
C TRP A 24 6.96 -8.33 2.48
N VAL A 25 7.60 -9.37 1.92
CA VAL A 25 6.97 -10.48 1.17
C VAL A 25 6.00 -11.34 2.01
N VAL A 26 6.15 -11.34 3.33
CA VAL A 26 5.26 -12.05 4.27
C VAL A 26 3.86 -11.45 4.30
N GLN A 27 3.69 -10.20 3.84
CA GLN A 27 2.43 -9.45 3.91
C GLN A 27 1.59 -9.52 2.64
N ARG A 28 1.81 -10.51 1.77
CA ARG A 28 1.27 -10.55 0.39
C ARG A 28 -0.26 -10.44 0.25
N ASN A 29 -1.04 -10.67 1.31
CA ASN A 29 -2.50 -10.52 1.36
C ASN A 29 -2.96 -9.99 2.75
N LEU A 30 -2.40 -8.87 3.22
CA LEU A 30 -2.76 -8.34 4.54
C LEU A 30 -4.06 -7.52 4.44
N SER A 31 -5.08 -7.92 5.21
CA SER A 31 -6.10 -6.96 5.67
C SER A 31 -5.46 -6.14 6.79
N ILE A 32 -5.15 -4.89 6.51
CA ILE A 32 -4.46 -4.00 7.44
C ILE A 32 -5.51 -3.30 8.29
N LYS A 33 -5.39 -3.42 9.60
CA LYS A 33 -6.26 -2.69 10.52
C LYS A 33 -6.01 -1.19 10.39
N SER A 34 -7.08 -0.39 10.31
CA SER A 34 -6.99 1.07 10.29
C SER A 34 -6.07 1.59 11.40
N GLY A 35 -5.23 2.58 11.07
CA GLY A 35 -4.18 3.14 11.90
C GLY A 35 -2.80 2.48 11.74
N ASN A 36 -2.70 1.31 11.10
CA ASN A 36 -1.42 0.63 10.87
C ASN A 36 -0.77 1.07 9.55
N PHE A 37 0.53 0.81 9.42
CA PHE A 37 1.32 1.21 8.26
C PHE A 37 1.65 0.02 7.36
N ILE A 38 1.74 0.31 6.07
CA ILE A 38 2.33 -0.55 5.05
C ILE A 38 3.47 0.19 4.37
N GLU A 39 4.48 -0.56 3.98
CA GLU A 39 5.56 -0.08 3.14
C GLU A 39 5.53 -0.76 1.78
N PHE A 40 5.60 0.06 0.74
CA PHE A 40 5.81 -0.39 -0.63
C PHE A 40 7.27 -0.15 -1.04
N ASP A 41 7.67 -0.82 -2.11
CA ASP A 41 8.91 -0.60 -2.84
C ASP A 41 8.62 -0.53 -4.34
N CYS A 42 9.56 -0.02 -5.13
CA CYS A 42 9.42 -0.04 -6.58
C CYS A 42 9.72 -1.44 -7.10
N LYS A 43 8.99 -1.86 -8.12
CA LYS A 43 9.36 -3.06 -8.86
C LYS A 43 10.74 -2.90 -9.48
N ILE A 44 11.43 -4.04 -9.65
CA ILE A 44 12.71 -4.09 -10.36
C ILE A 44 12.57 -3.42 -11.74
N GLY A 45 13.44 -2.44 -12.00
CA GLY A 45 13.46 -1.67 -13.24
C GLY A 45 12.72 -0.34 -13.21
N TYR A 46 12.06 0.00 -12.10
CA TYR A 46 11.36 1.28 -11.90
C TYR A 46 12.01 2.09 -10.78
N VAL A 47 11.83 3.42 -10.83
CA VAL A 47 12.32 4.36 -9.83
C VAL A 47 11.17 5.15 -9.22
N GLN A 48 11.38 5.66 -8.00
CA GLN A 48 10.35 6.46 -7.32
C GLN A 48 10.01 7.69 -8.15
N ASP A 49 8.71 7.90 -8.39
CA ASP A 49 8.28 9.14 -9.05
C ASP A 49 8.41 10.30 -8.05
N PRO A 50 9.05 11.43 -8.41
CA PRO A 50 9.22 12.56 -7.49
C PRO A 50 7.90 13.24 -7.10
N ALA A 51 6.82 13.02 -7.85
CA ALA A 51 5.47 13.46 -7.50
C ALA A 51 4.64 12.35 -6.82
N SER A 52 5.25 11.22 -6.49
CA SER A 52 4.60 10.13 -5.77
C SER A 52 4.26 10.52 -4.33
N SER A 53 3.16 9.96 -3.85
CA SER A 53 2.86 9.81 -2.42
C SER A 53 3.97 9.02 -1.70
N PRO A 54 4.09 9.15 -0.37
CA PRO A 54 5.10 8.44 0.41
C PRO A 54 4.96 6.92 0.31
N PHE A 55 6.09 6.22 0.30
CA PHE A 55 6.12 4.75 0.19
C PHE A 55 5.70 4.02 1.47
N ARG A 56 5.69 4.75 2.60
CA ARG A 56 5.12 4.28 3.86
C ARG A 56 3.74 4.90 4.03
N VAL A 57 2.71 4.09 3.84
CA VAL A 57 1.30 4.51 3.80
C VAL A 57 0.60 4.05 5.05
N GLN A 58 -0.23 4.90 5.64
CA GLN A 58 -1.12 4.51 6.73
C GLN A 58 -2.46 4.06 6.18
N CYS A 59 -2.95 2.91 6.64
CA CYS A 59 -4.32 2.50 6.40
C CYS A 59 -5.26 3.43 7.19
N MET A 60 -6.09 4.21 6.50
CA MET A 60 -7.04 5.11 7.13
C MET A 60 -8.45 4.80 6.64
N ASP A 61 -9.30 4.35 7.56
CA ASP A 61 -10.73 4.08 7.31
C ASP A 61 -10.99 3.18 6.09
N GLY A 62 -10.12 2.17 5.90
CA GLY A 62 -10.23 1.23 4.77
C GLY A 62 -9.62 1.71 3.46
N THR A 63 -9.05 2.92 3.44
CA THR A 63 -8.39 3.51 2.27
C THR A 63 -6.87 3.48 2.42
N LEU A 64 -6.19 3.21 1.30
CA LEU A 64 -4.73 3.31 1.14
C LEU A 64 -4.43 4.15 -0.09
N GLU A 65 -3.58 5.16 0.07
CA GLU A 65 -3.05 5.90 -1.07
C GLU A 65 -1.80 5.20 -1.58
N TYR A 66 -1.84 4.68 -2.81
CA TYR A 66 -0.71 3.94 -3.37
C TYR A 66 0.37 4.91 -3.90
N PRO A 67 1.64 4.71 -3.53
CA PRO A 67 2.75 5.41 -4.15
C PRO A 67 2.92 4.97 -5.62
N ARG A 68 3.76 5.67 -6.39
CA ARG A 68 3.98 5.45 -7.81
C ARG A 68 5.46 5.39 -8.14
N CYS A 69 5.81 4.46 -9.03
CA CYS A 69 7.12 4.39 -9.66
C CYS A 69 6.99 4.53 -11.18
N LYS A 70 8.05 5.03 -11.82
CA LYS A 70 8.16 5.23 -13.27
C LYS A 70 9.43 4.63 -13.85
#